data_AF-A0A4R9WXL3-F1
#
_entry.id   AF-A0A4R9WXL3-F1
#
_cell.length_a   1.000
_cell.length_b   1.000
_cell.length_c   1.000
_cell.angle_alpha   90.00
_cell.angle_beta   90.00
_cell.angle_gamma   90.00
#
_symmetry.space_group_name_H-M   'P 1'
#
loop_
_entity.id
_entity.type
_entity.pdbx_description
1 polymer ?
#
loop_
_entity_poly.entity_id
_entity_poly.type
_entity_poly.pdbx_seq_one_letter_code
_entity_poly.pdbx_strand_id
1 'polypeptide(L)' 'MADEPNRNPTADEIAGMQWWNSLTEAERANWLARADSAVPAEAWAAYKRQGPLDLQLTQSDPDMGREVSGGRSR' A
#
# COMPACT_ATOMS: atom_id res chain seq x y z
N MET A 1 -19.87 20.79 -13.84
CA MET A 1 -18.47 20.58 -13.44
C MET A 1 -18.41 19.18 -12.84
N ALA A 2 -18.31 18.16 -13.69
CA ALA A 2 -18.19 16.78 -13.25
C ALA A 2 -16.69 16.48 -13.23
N ASP A 3 -16.05 16.69 -12.09
CA ASP A 3 -14.68 16.26 -11.87
C ASP A 3 -14.72 14.74 -11.71
N GLU A 4 -14.08 14.04 -12.64
CA GLU A 4 -14.19 12.60 -12.84
C GLU A 4 -13.68 11.82 -11.61
N PRO A 5 -14.40 10.80 -11.14
CA PRO A 5 -13.97 9.94 -10.02
C PRO A 5 -12.88 8.92 -10.43
N ASN A 6 -11.96 9.31 -11.31
CA ASN A 6 -10.85 8.48 -11.78
C ASN A 6 -9.50 9.04 -11.30
N ARG A 7 -9.44 9.48 -10.04
CA ARG A 7 -8.17 9.72 -9.39
C ARG A 7 -7.54 8.35 -9.14
N ASN A 8 -6.64 7.93 -10.03
CA ASN A 8 -5.79 6.78 -9.74
C ASN A 8 -5.13 7.04 -8.38
N PRO A 9 -5.27 6.13 -7.41
CA PRO A 9 -4.65 6.28 -6.11
C PRO A 9 -3.15 6.46 -6.33
N THR A 10 -2.58 7.48 -5.70
CA THR A 10 -1.15 7.73 -5.76
C THR A 10 -0.38 6.55 -5.16
N ALA A 11 0.89 6.39 -5.52
CA ALA A 11 1.72 5.31 -4.98
C ALA A 11 1.75 5.29 -3.43
N ASP A 12 1.62 6.46 -2.79
CA ASP A 12 1.52 6.58 -1.33
C ASP A 12 0.21 6.01 -0.78
N GLU A 13 -0.91 6.25 -1.47
CA GLU A 13 -2.22 5.69 -1.10
C GLU A 13 -2.25 4.18 -1.30
N ILE A 14 -1.65 3.66 -2.38
CA ILE A 14 -1.54 2.22 -2.60
C ILE A 14 -0.65 1.58 -1.52
N ALA A 15 0.49 2.19 -1.18
CA ALA A 15 1.36 1.71 -0.11
C ALA A 15 0.65 1.72 1.26
N GLY A 16 -0.09 2.79 1.56
CA GLY A 16 -0.91 2.87 2.77
C GLY A 16 -2.01 1.81 2.81
N MET A 17 -2.66 1.51 1.69
CA MET A 17 -3.63 0.42 1.59
C MET A 17 -2.99 -0.95 1.77
N GLN A 18 -1.85 -1.24 1.14
CA GLN A 18 -1.15 -2.51 1.30
C GLN A 18 -0.67 -2.72 2.73
N TRP A 19 -0.08 -1.68 3.33
CA TRP A 19 0.29 -1.68 4.74
C TRP A 19 -0.92 -1.95 5.63
N TRP A 20 -2.02 -1.22 5.44
CA TRP A 20 -3.25 -1.41 6.21
C TRP A 20 -3.81 -2.82 6.08
N ASN A 21 -3.78 -3.40 4.87
CA ASN A 21 -4.20 -4.77 4.60
C ASN A 21 -3.29 -5.81 5.27
N SER A 22 -2.00 -5.52 5.45
CA SER A 22 -1.05 -6.41 6.12
C SER A 22 -1.18 -6.40 7.65
N LEU A 23 -1.81 -5.39 8.25
CA LEU A 23 -2.00 -5.29 9.70
C LEU A 23 -3.18 -6.13 10.20
N THR A 24 -3.02 -6.71 11.39
CA THR A 24 -4.11 -7.34 12.14
C THR A 24 -5.07 -6.29 12.73
N GLU A 25 -6.27 -6.72 13.14
CA GLU A 25 -7.28 -5.82 13.72
C GLU A 25 -6.79 -5.11 15.00
N ALA A 26 -6.02 -5.82 15.83
CA ALA A 26 -5.41 -5.25 17.03
C ALA A 26 -4.33 -4.20 16.70
N GLU A 27 -3.51 -4.44 15.67
CA GLU A 27 -2.52 -3.48 15.21
C GLU A 27 -3.18 -2.25 14.59
N ARG A 28 -4.24 -2.43 13.79
CA ARG A 28 -5.04 -1.33 13.26
C ARG A 28 -5.60 -0.48 14.40
N ALA A 29 -6.21 -1.08 15.42
CA ALA A 29 -6.73 -0.36 16.58
C ALA A 29 -5.61 0.42 17.32
N ASN A 30 -4.42 -0.18 17.45
CA ASN A 30 -3.27 0.50 18.05
C ASN A 30 -2.83 1.73 17.22
N TRP A 31 -2.77 1.60 15.89
CA TRP A 31 -2.39 2.70 15.01
C TRP A 31 -3.44 3.81 14.95
N LEU A 32 -4.74 3.48 14.98
CA LEU A 32 -5.82 4.46 15.09
C LEU A 32 -5.75 5.24 16.40
N ALA A 33 -5.50 4.54 17.52
CA ALA A 33 -5.31 5.19 18.81
C ALA A 33 -4.07 6.11 18.83
N ARG A 34 -2.99 5.72 18.16
CA ARG A 34 -1.76 6.54 18.04
C ARG A 34 -1.93 7.75 17.13
N ALA A 35 -2.80 7.65 16.13
CA ALA A 35 -3.16 8.76 15.26
C ALA A 35 -4.25 9.66 15.85
N ASP A 36 -4.82 9.29 17.00
CA ASP A 36 -6.01 9.93 17.59
C ASP A 36 -7.17 10.04 16.59
N SER A 37 -7.26 9.08 15.67
CA SER A 37 -8.16 9.17 14.53
C SER A 37 -8.61 7.78 14.09
N ALA A 38 -9.90 7.67 13.74
CA ALA A 38 -10.49 6.46 13.17
C ALA A 38 -10.22 6.33 11.65
N VAL A 39 -9.34 7.17 11.10
CA VAL A 39 -9.05 7.22 9.66
C VAL A 39 -7.74 6.48 9.34
N PRO A 40 -7.78 5.44 8.48
CA PRO A 40 -6.58 4.69 8.07
C PRO A 40 -5.48 5.55 7.44
N ALA A 41 -5.86 6.60 6.71
CA ALA A 41 -4.92 7.54 6.11
C ALA A 41 -4.15 8.37 7.15
N GLU A 42 -4.78 8.74 8.27
CA GLU A 42 -4.10 9.44 9.36
C GLU A 42 -3.20 8.50 10.15
N ALA A 43 -3.63 7.25 10.36
CA ALA A 43 -2.77 6.18 10.88
C ALA A 43 -1.52 5.96 10.03
N TRP A 44 -1.66 5.96 8.71
CA TRP A 44 -0.54 5.87 7.77
C TRP A 44 0.39 7.10 7.86
N ALA A 45 -0.17 8.31 7.98
CA ALA A 45 0.63 9.52 8.19
C ALA A 45 1.41 9.47 9.52
N ALA A 46 0.80 8.95 10.60
CA ALA A 46 1.47 8.74 11.87
C ALA A 46 2.59 7.69 11.79
N TYR A 47 2.37 6.61 11.05
CA TYR A 47 3.40 5.60 10.75
C TYR A 47 4.60 6.21 10.00
N LYS A 48 4.35 7.01 8.95
CA LYS A 48 5.41 7.70 8.20
C LYS A 48 6.20 8.71 9.06
N ARG A 49 5.54 9.41 9.98
CA ARG A 49 6.19 10.35 10.91
C ARG A 49 7.09 9.67 11.94
N GLN A 50 6.79 8.43 12.32
CA GLN A 50 7.66 7.64 13.19
C GLN A 50 8.93 7.18 12.47
N GLY A 51 8.95 7.29 11.14
CA GLY A 51 10.03 6.83 10.28
C GLY A 51 10.04 5.32 10.21
N PRO A 52 9.86 4.70 9.03
CA PRO A 52 10.26 3.32 8.91
C PRO A 52 11.79 3.30 9.11
N LEU A 53 12.24 2.76 10.24
CA LEU A 53 13.57 2.17 10.30
C LEU A 53 13.58 1.12 9.18
N ASP A 54 14.19 1.44 8.05
CA ASP A 54 14.52 0.48 6.99
C ASP A 54 13.36 -0.04 6.12
N LEU A 55 12.66 0.84 5.38
CA LEU A 55 11.98 0.45 4.12
C LEU A 55 12.82 0.84 2.90
N GLN A 56 14.14 0.68 3.01
CA GLN A 56 14.99 0.60 1.85
C GLN A 56 14.88 -0.84 1.33
N LEU A 57 14.31 -1.01 0.14
CA LEU A 57 14.48 -2.20 -0.70
C LEU A 57 13.65 -3.47 -0.38
N THR A 58 12.33 -3.39 -0.52
CA THR A 58 11.56 -4.53 -1.08
C THR A 58 10.71 -4.10 -2.28
N GLN A 59 11.27 -3.20 -3.10
CA GLN A 59 11.01 -3.23 -4.54
C GLN A 59 11.96 -4.25 -5.17
N SER A 60 11.84 -5.51 -4.79
CA SER A 60 12.55 -6.62 -5.43
C SER A 60 11.61 -7.79 -5.54
N ASP A 61 10.55 -7.61 -6.34
CA ASP A 61 9.89 -8.73 -6.98
C ASP A 61 10.00 -8.56 -8.51
N PRO A 62 11.16 -8.89 -9.11
CA PRO A 62 11.27 -9.08 -10.55
C PRO A 62 11.06 -10.57 -10.88
N ASP A 63 9.89 -11.15 -10.58
CA ASP A 63 9.51 -12.45 -11.17
C ASP A 63 8.00 -12.59 -11.38
N MET A 64 7.40 -11.68 -12.15
CA MET A 64 6.29 -12.09 -13.02
C MET A 64 6.84 -12.44 -14.40
N GLY A 65 7.61 -13.53 -14.45
CA GLY A 65 7.76 -14.37 -15.64
C GLY A 65 6.45 -15.08 -15.97
N ARG A 66 5.32 -14.36 -16.03
CA ARG A 66 4.04 -14.89 -16.48
C ARG A 66 4.00 -14.82 -18.00
N GLU A 67 4.59 -15.86 -18.57
CA GLU A 67 4.42 -16.40 -19.91
C GLU A 67 3.24 -15.77 -20.69
N VAL A 68 3.57 -14.89 -21.62
CA VAL A 68 2.68 -14.52 -22.72
C VAL A 68 3.18 -15.21 -23.99
N SER A 69 2.55 -16.34 -24.27
CA SER A 69 2.12 -16.80 -25.60
C SER A 69 3.11 -16.68 -26.76
N GLY A 70 3.65 -17.82 -27.20
CA GLY A 70 4.22 -17.92 -28.56
C GLY A 70 4.78 -19.29 -28.93
N GLY A 71 3.99 -20.11 -29.64
CA GLY A 71 4.55 -21.08 -30.59
C GLY A 71 4.42 -22.56 -30.23
N ARG A 72 3.20 -23.10 -30.35
CA ARG A 72 3.06 -24.47 -30.86
C ARG A 72 3.26 -24.43 -32.38
N SER A 73 4.43 -24.82 -32.87
CA SER A 73 4.76 -25.21 -34.27
C SER A 73 6.25 -25.57 -34.26
N ARG A 74 6.74 -26.72 -34.74
CA ARG A 74 6.24 -27.83 -35.55
C ARG A 74 6.94 -29.10 -35.08
#